data_AF-A0AAU5AAM3-F1
#
_entry.id   AF-A0AAU5AAM3-F1
#
_cell.length_a   1.000
_cell.length_b   1.000
_cell.length_c   1.000
_cell.angle_alpha   90.00
_cell.angle_beta   90.00
_cell.angle_gamma   90.00
#
_symmetry.space_group_name_H-M   'P 1'
#
loop_
_entity.id
_entity.type
_entity.pdbx_description
1 polymer ?
#
loop_
_entity_poly.entity_id
_entity_poly.type
_entity_poly.pdbx_seq_one_letter_code
_entity_poly.pdbx_strand_id
1 'polypeptide(L)'
;MHVFLWVIGVGTLSVLAALWGAEVPTSFRYPILAAWVALMGWLFYATLHCSTIADIKALHVRGMAKRRHLAWEDIQDIRAEANPASAMQSGAPNVLVHAYGRDGSKVLLPFVDDLHVNVERELGLLRGSWEELRGADWAPDARAAVLIDRRNARQAALMMGFAAVMLAFIPLTVLMLLPLFVDMPEWLESFLNPFTVMGVGAPLIFALTAIASYRSRRPSG
;
A
#
# COMPACT_ATOMS: atom_id res chain seq x y z
N MET A 1 -13.79 -5.52 -12.39
CA MET A 1 -14.90 -5.50 -11.40
C MET A 1 -15.25 -6.88 -10.83
N HIS A 2 -15.37 -7.94 -11.65
CA HIS A 2 -15.76 -9.28 -11.18
C HIS A 2 -14.82 -9.92 -10.12
N VAL A 3 -13.50 -9.76 -10.26
CA VAL A 3 -12.52 -10.29 -9.29
C VAL A 3 -12.72 -9.68 -7.90
N PHE A 4 -13.00 -8.39 -7.83
CA PHE A 4 -13.22 -7.68 -6.56
C PHE A 4 -14.48 -8.18 -5.83
N LEU A 5 -15.57 -8.40 -6.57
CA LEU A 5 -16.79 -9.01 -6.02
C LEU A 5 -16.54 -10.44 -5.52
N TRP A 6 -15.72 -11.21 -6.22
CA TRP A 6 -15.30 -12.55 -5.79
C TRP A 6 -14.52 -12.52 -4.48
N VAL A 7 -13.55 -11.62 -4.34
CA VAL A 7 -12.75 -11.46 -3.11
C VAL A 7 -13.63 -11.05 -1.94
N ILE A 8 -14.55 -10.09 -2.13
CA ILE A 8 -15.49 -9.68 -1.08
C ILE A 8 -16.41 -10.85 -0.71
N GLY A 9 -16.94 -11.57 -1.70
CA GLY A 9 -17.82 -12.71 -1.47
C GLY A 9 -17.14 -13.82 -0.68
N VAL A 10 -15.95 -14.24 -1.10
CA VAL A 10 -15.17 -15.28 -0.41
C VAL A 10 -14.77 -14.80 0.98
N GLY A 11 -14.24 -13.59 1.13
CA GLY A 11 -13.85 -13.05 2.43
C GLY A 11 -15.02 -12.97 3.40
N THR A 12 -16.20 -12.55 2.93
CA THR A 12 -17.41 -12.48 3.75
C THR A 12 -17.89 -13.88 4.15
N LEU A 13 -17.87 -14.85 3.23
CA LEU A 13 -18.20 -16.24 3.54
C LEU A 13 -17.23 -16.86 4.56
N SER A 14 -15.93 -16.58 4.45
CA SER A 14 -14.92 -17.07 5.41
C SER A 14 -15.15 -16.51 6.80
N VAL A 15 -15.44 -15.21 6.94
CA VAL A 15 -15.75 -14.58 8.23
C VAL A 15 -17.04 -15.14 8.82
N LEU A 16 -18.08 -15.31 7.99
CA LEU A 16 -19.33 -15.93 8.41
C LEU A 16 -19.11 -17.37 8.92
N ALA A 17 -18.35 -18.18 8.19
CA ALA A 17 -18.03 -19.54 8.59
C ALA A 17 -17.27 -19.59 9.92
N ALA A 18 -16.28 -18.71 10.10
CA ALA A 18 -15.51 -18.60 11.35
C ALA A 18 -16.40 -18.18 12.54
N LEU A 19 -17.30 -17.20 12.35
CA LEU A 19 -18.21 -16.73 13.40
C LEU A 19 -19.28 -17.76 13.79
N TRP A 20 -19.67 -18.64 12.87
CA TRP A 20 -20.60 -19.74 13.12
C TRP A 20 -19.93 -20.94 13.79
N GLY A 21 -18.66 -21.22 13.46
CA GLY A 21 -17.89 -22.28 14.09
C GLY A 21 -17.40 -21.93 15.50
N ALA A 22 -17.30 -20.64 15.82
CA ALA A 22 -16.87 -20.19 17.14
C ALA A 22 -18.04 -20.07 18.13
N GLU A 23 -17.83 -20.53 19.36
CA GLU A 23 -18.75 -20.37 20.50
C GLU A 23 -18.75 -18.93 21.03
N VAL A 24 -19.00 -17.97 20.14
CA VAL A 24 -19.07 -16.54 20.47
C VAL A 24 -20.51 -16.20 20.91
N PRO A 25 -20.70 -15.50 22.05
CA PRO A 25 -22.02 -15.04 22.46
C PRO A 25 -22.70 -14.22 21.36
N THR A 26 -24.01 -14.40 21.19
CA THR A 26 -24.81 -13.72 20.15
C THR A 26 -24.73 -12.20 20.24
N SER A 27 -24.54 -11.64 21.45
CA SER A 27 -24.32 -10.22 21.69
C SER A 27 -23.09 -9.65 20.97
N PHE A 28 -22.04 -10.44 20.74
CA PHE A 28 -20.84 -10.03 20.00
C PHE A 28 -20.91 -10.41 18.51
N ARG A 29 -21.57 -11.52 18.18
CA ARG A 29 -21.66 -12.01 16.79
C ARG A 29 -22.32 -11.00 15.86
N TYR A 30 -23.48 -10.44 16.23
CA TYR A 30 -24.21 -9.51 15.35
C TYR A 30 -23.50 -8.17 15.13
N PRO A 31 -22.95 -7.50 16.16
CA PRO A 31 -22.17 -6.27 15.95
C PRO A 31 -20.93 -6.48 15.08
N ILE A 32 -20.20 -7.59 15.26
CA ILE A 32 -19.03 -7.91 14.41
C ILE A 32 -19.47 -8.09 12.95
N LEU A 33 -20.55 -8.85 12.71
CA LEU A 33 -21.06 -9.05 11.36
C LEU A 33 -21.54 -7.74 10.73
N ALA A 34 -22.27 -6.91 11.48
CA ALA A 34 -22.72 -5.61 11.02
C ALA A 34 -21.55 -4.68 10.67
N ALA A 35 -20.52 -4.64 11.52
CA ALA A 35 -19.30 -3.88 11.27
C ALA A 35 -18.55 -4.38 10.03
N TRP A 36 -18.47 -5.71 9.84
CA TRP A 36 -17.85 -6.30 8.66
C TRP A 36 -18.58 -5.94 7.37
N VAL A 37 -19.91 -6.10 7.34
CA VAL A 37 -20.75 -5.74 6.19
C VAL A 37 -20.66 -4.24 5.91
N ALA A 38 -20.71 -3.40 6.94
CA ALA A 38 -20.54 -1.95 6.79
C ALA A 38 -19.16 -1.59 6.19
N LEU A 39 -18.09 -2.24 6.66
CA LEU A 39 -16.74 -2.04 6.13
C LEU A 39 -16.65 -2.47 4.65
N MET A 40 -17.14 -3.65 4.30
CA MET A 40 -17.12 -4.15 2.92
C MET A 40 -17.98 -3.28 1.98
N GLY A 41 -19.17 -2.89 2.43
CA GLY A 41 -20.06 -1.98 1.69
C GLY A 41 -19.40 -0.61 1.46
N TRP A 42 -18.74 -0.08 2.49
CA TRP A 42 -17.98 1.17 2.38
C TRP A 42 -16.79 1.04 1.42
N LEU A 43 -16.01 -0.04 1.48
CA LEU A 43 -14.88 -0.28 0.57
C LEU A 43 -15.34 -0.39 -0.89
N PHE A 44 -16.45 -1.11 -1.12
CA PHE A 44 -17.05 -1.23 -2.44
C PHE A 44 -17.52 0.13 -2.97
N TYR A 45 -18.27 0.87 -2.16
CA TYR A 45 -18.71 2.23 -2.48
C TYR A 45 -17.51 3.15 -2.77
N ALA A 46 -16.48 3.14 -1.93
CA ALA A 46 -15.28 3.95 -2.08
C ALA A 46 -14.53 3.64 -3.39
N THR A 47 -14.46 2.36 -3.77
CA THR A 47 -13.82 1.91 -5.01
C THR A 47 -14.58 2.40 -6.24
N LEU A 48 -15.91 2.28 -6.25
CA LEU A 48 -16.75 2.79 -7.34
C LEU A 48 -16.69 4.31 -7.50
N HIS A 49 -16.37 5.01 -6.42
CA HIS A 49 -16.25 6.47 -6.44
C HIS A 49 -14.83 6.95 -6.70
N CYS A 50 -13.87 6.04 -6.91
CA CYS A 50 -12.55 6.47 -7.35
C CYS A 50 -12.64 6.99 -8.79
N SER A 51 -11.91 8.06 -9.09
CA SER A 51 -11.83 8.58 -10.46
C SER A 51 -10.62 9.50 -10.61
N THR A 52 -10.11 9.56 -11.82
CA THR A 52 -9.14 10.57 -12.26
C THR A 52 -9.82 11.40 -13.33
N ILE A 53 -9.92 12.71 -13.10
CA ILE A 53 -10.52 13.65 -14.05
C ILE A 53 -9.51 14.76 -14.30
N ALA A 54 -9.08 14.91 -15.55
CA ALA A 54 -8.26 16.03 -15.99
C ALA A 54 -9.19 17.18 -16.41
N ASP A 55 -9.06 18.32 -15.75
CA ASP A 55 -9.76 19.57 -16.09
C ASP A 55 -8.73 20.61 -16.58
N ILE A 56 -9.18 21.72 -17.15
CA ILE A 56 -8.33 22.80 -17.69
C ILE A 56 -7.43 23.41 -16.61
N LYS A 57 -7.87 23.41 -15.34
CA LYS A 57 -7.11 24.00 -14.24
C LYS A 57 -6.24 23.00 -13.48
N ALA A 58 -6.67 21.75 -13.42
CA ALA A 58 -6.07 20.79 -12.50
C ALA A 58 -6.44 19.33 -12.83
N LEU A 59 -5.67 18.44 -12.22
CA LEU A 59 -5.97 17.03 -12.13
C LEU A 59 -6.74 16.76 -10.82
N HIS A 60 -8.01 16.35 -10.96
CA HIS A 60 -8.86 15.92 -9.85
C HIS A 60 -8.70 14.43 -9.65
N VAL A 61 -8.16 14.04 -8.50
CA VAL A 61 -7.97 12.64 -8.15
C VAL A 61 -8.85 12.31 -6.95
N ARG A 62 -9.81 11.43 -7.16
CA ARG A 62 -10.62 10.86 -6.09
C ARG A 62 -10.11 9.47 -5.79
N GLY A 63 -9.41 9.31 -4.67
CA GLY A 63 -9.06 8.01 -4.11
C GLY A 63 -10.17 7.47 -3.20
N MET A 64 -9.93 6.30 -2.59
CA MET A 64 -10.92 5.64 -1.72
C MET A 64 -11.25 6.48 -0.48
N ALA A 65 -10.25 7.11 0.14
CA ALA A 65 -10.41 7.84 1.39
C ALA A 65 -10.24 9.37 1.27
N LYS A 66 -9.54 9.84 0.23
CA LYS A 66 -9.17 11.25 0.09
C LYS A 66 -9.41 11.73 -1.33
N ARG A 67 -9.91 12.95 -1.45
CA ARG A 67 -9.92 13.72 -2.70
C ARG A 67 -8.69 14.60 -2.71
N ARG A 68 -8.03 14.67 -3.86
CA ARG A 68 -6.88 15.55 -4.09
C ARG A 68 -7.13 16.35 -5.36
N HIS A 69 -6.65 17.58 -5.30
CA HIS A 69 -6.65 18.52 -6.40
C HIS A 69 -5.20 18.88 -6.64
N LEU A 70 -4.71 18.61 -7.85
CA LEU A 70 -3.34 18.93 -8.26
C LEU A 70 -3.44 19.95 -9.40
N ALA A 71 -3.16 21.21 -9.11
CA ALA A 71 -3.08 22.22 -10.15
C ALA A 71 -1.95 21.84 -11.12
N TRP A 72 -2.12 22.12 -12.42
CA TRP A 72 -1.11 21.75 -13.42
C TRP A 72 0.26 22.37 -13.13
N GLU A 73 0.28 23.60 -12.61
CA GLU A 73 1.49 24.31 -12.18
C GLU A 73 2.22 23.66 -10.99
N ASP A 74 1.49 22.92 -10.15
CA ASP A 74 2.06 22.23 -8.98
C ASP A 74 2.62 20.84 -9.32
N ILE A 75 2.25 20.30 -10.48
CA ILE A 75 2.74 19.00 -10.94
C ILE A 75 4.17 19.15 -11.46
N GLN A 76 5.06 18.32 -10.94
CA GLN A 76 6.48 18.26 -11.30
C GLN A 76 6.77 17.16 -12.31
N ASP A 77 6.06 16.03 -12.22
CA ASP A 77 6.22 14.87 -13.09
C ASP A 77 4.94 14.01 -13.06
N ILE A 78 4.65 13.36 -14.18
CA ILE A 78 3.63 12.31 -14.27
C ILE A 78 4.33 11.11 -14.90
N ARG A 79 4.37 9.97 -14.20
CA ARG A 79 5.08 8.78 -14.71
C ARG A 79 4.39 7.48 -14.36
N ALA A 80 4.55 6.54 -15.28
CA ALA A 80 4.25 5.14 -15.10
C ALA A 80 5.35 4.46 -14.28
N GLU A 81 4.96 3.69 -13.27
CA GLU A 81 5.87 2.92 -12.42
C GLU A 81 5.40 1.47 -12.31
N ALA A 82 6.36 0.54 -12.22
CA ALA A 82 6.04 -0.86 -11.97
C ALA A 82 5.33 -1.01 -10.62
N ASN A 83 4.25 -1.78 -10.61
CA ASN A 83 3.52 -2.12 -9.40
C ASN A 83 4.25 -3.25 -8.67
N PRO A 84 4.84 -3.01 -7.49
CA PRO A 84 5.50 -4.08 -6.74
C PRO A 84 4.53 -5.22 -6.35
N ALA A 85 3.24 -4.92 -6.24
CA ALA A 85 2.23 -5.93 -5.90
C ALA A 85 1.91 -6.89 -7.05
N SER A 86 2.18 -6.53 -8.32
CA SER A 86 1.87 -7.42 -9.45
C SER A 86 2.70 -8.70 -9.47
N ALA A 87 3.92 -8.65 -8.91
CA ALA A 87 4.75 -9.84 -8.74
C ALA A 87 4.16 -10.85 -7.73
N MET A 88 3.31 -10.40 -6.81
CA MET A 88 2.76 -11.24 -5.73
C MET A 88 1.28 -11.59 -5.94
N GLN A 89 0.55 -10.82 -6.75
CA GLN A 89 -0.90 -10.94 -6.90
C GLN A 89 -1.29 -11.10 -8.38
N SER A 90 -1.84 -12.27 -8.71
CA SER A 90 -2.44 -12.50 -10.02
C SER A 90 -3.64 -11.56 -10.22
N GLY A 91 -3.63 -10.81 -11.32
CA GLY A 91 -4.69 -9.85 -11.68
C GLY A 91 -4.51 -8.45 -11.12
N ALA A 92 -3.40 -8.14 -10.44
CA ALA A 92 -3.03 -6.75 -10.15
C ALA A 92 -2.38 -6.09 -11.39
N PRO A 93 -2.58 -4.78 -11.60
CA PRO A 93 -1.96 -4.07 -12.73
C PRO A 93 -0.44 -4.10 -12.61
N ASN A 94 0.29 -4.32 -13.71
CA ASN A 94 1.75 -4.30 -13.69
C ASN A 94 2.31 -2.89 -13.63
N VAL A 95 1.54 -1.92 -14.09
CA VAL A 95 1.96 -0.53 -14.21
C VAL A 95 0.92 0.38 -13.57
N LEU A 96 1.38 1.26 -12.69
CA LEU A 96 0.56 2.29 -12.04
C LEU A 96 1.07 3.67 -12.42
N VAL A 97 0.17 4.56 -12.81
CA VAL A 97 0.52 5.96 -13.11
C VAL A 97 0.39 6.83 -11.86
N HIS A 98 1.43 7.62 -11.59
CA HIS A 98 1.49 8.55 -10.48
C HIS A 98 1.76 9.97 -10.98
N ALA A 99 1.10 10.94 -10.35
CA ALA A 99 1.42 12.36 -10.44
C ALA A 99 2.22 12.78 -9.20
N TYR A 100 3.25 13.59 -9.44
CA TYR A 100 4.16 14.10 -8.42
C TYR A 100 3.96 15.59 -8.24
N GLY A 101 3.65 16.01 -7.01
CA GLY A 101 3.49 17.42 -6.65
C GLY A 101 4.82 18.08 -6.27
N ARG A 102 4.82 19.41 -6.22
CA ARG A 102 5.94 20.26 -5.81
C ARG A 102 6.46 19.98 -4.40
N ASP A 103 5.59 19.53 -3.50
CA ASP A 103 5.91 19.12 -2.13
C ASP A 103 6.52 17.69 -2.05
N GLY A 104 6.76 17.05 -3.20
CA GLY A 104 7.13 15.64 -3.30
C GLY A 104 5.98 14.71 -2.89
N SER A 105 4.73 15.17 -2.93
CA SER A 105 3.58 14.28 -2.83
C SER A 105 3.53 13.34 -4.04
N LYS A 106 3.23 12.08 -3.76
CA LYS A 106 2.98 11.05 -4.76
C LYS A 106 1.49 10.75 -4.73
N VAL A 107 0.82 10.96 -5.85
CA VAL A 107 -0.62 10.73 -5.99
C VAL A 107 -0.82 9.68 -7.07
N LEU A 108 -1.31 8.50 -6.66
CA LEU A 108 -1.75 7.47 -7.59
C LEU A 108 -2.95 8.00 -8.39
N LEU A 109 -2.97 7.78 -9.70
CA LEU A 109 -4.10 8.09 -10.58
C LEU A 109 -4.95 6.82 -10.75
N PRO A 110 -6.09 6.69 -10.04
CA PRO A 110 -6.93 5.51 -10.16
C PRO A 110 -7.39 5.29 -11.60
N PHE A 111 -7.41 4.02 -12.03
CA PHE A 111 -7.84 3.56 -13.35
C PHE A 111 -6.96 4.01 -14.54
N VAL A 112 -5.84 4.68 -14.28
CA VAL A 112 -4.79 4.92 -15.28
C VAL A 112 -3.72 3.86 -15.09
N ASP A 113 -4.04 2.64 -15.50
CA ASP A 113 -3.20 1.44 -15.37
C ASP A 113 -3.41 0.49 -16.55
N ASP A 114 -2.57 -0.53 -16.66
CA ASP A 114 -2.53 -1.46 -17.80
C ASP A 114 -3.72 -2.41 -17.88
N LEU A 115 -4.56 -2.48 -16.84
CA LEU A 115 -5.80 -3.25 -16.87
C LEU A 115 -6.99 -2.46 -17.42
N HIS A 116 -6.96 -1.13 -17.29
CA HIS A 116 -8.10 -0.28 -17.63
C HIS A 116 -7.88 0.52 -18.93
N VAL A 117 -6.65 0.94 -19.22
CA VAL A 117 -6.33 1.81 -20.37
C VAL A 117 -5.01 1.42 -21.04
N ASN A 118 -4.79 1.91 -22.26
CA ASN A 118 -3.45 1.89 -22.83
C ASN A 118 -2.62 2.98 -22.13
N VAL A 119 -1.80 2.55 -21.17
CA VAL A 119 -1.03 3.45 -20.29
C VAL A 119 -0.14 4.41 -21.06
N GLU A 120 0.52 3.96 -22.13
CA GLU A 120 1.44 4.81 -22.89
C GLU A 120 0.70 5.94 -23.61
N ARG A 121 -0.43 5.61 -24.26
CA ARG A 121 -1.29 6.59 -24.90
C ARG A 121 -1.86 7.59 -23.89
N GLU A 122 -2.43 7.09 -22.79
CA GLU A 122 -3.08 7.95 -21.79
C GLU A 122 -2.08 8.83 -21.05
N LEU A 123 -0.90 8.29 -20.73
CA LEU A 123 0.18 9.05 -20.14
C LEU A 123 0.69 10.14 -21.09
N GLY A 124 0.78 9.84 -22.40
CA GLY A 124 1.14 10.83 -23.42
C GLY A 124 0.14 11.99 -23.47
N LEU A 125 -1.16 11.70 -23.41
CA LEU A 125 -2.21 12.73 -23.36
C LEU A 125 -2.11 13.57 -22.08
N LEU A 126 -1.98 12.93 -20.92
CA LEU A 126 -1.85 13.63 -19.63
C LEU A 126 -0.61 14.52 -19.57
N ARG A 127 0.53 14.03 -20.09
CA ARG A 127 1.77 14.82 -20.17
C ARG A 127 1.63 15.98 -21.14
N GLY A 128 1.03 15.77 -22.31
CA GLY A 128 0.76 16.85 -23.27
C GLY A 128 -0.12 17.95 -22.67
N SER A 129 -1.23 17.57 -22.01
CA SER A 129 -2.10 18.52 -21.31
C SER A 129 -1.37 19.24 -20.18
N TRP A 130 -0.53 18.54 -19.41
CA TRP A 130 0.28 19.17 -18.37
C TRP A 130 1.28 20.18 -18.95
N GLU A 131 1.98 19.83 -20.03
CA GLU A 131 2.95 20.73 -20.68
C GLU A 131 2.29 22.00 -21.22
N GLU A 132 1.06 21.88 -21.75
CA GLU A 132 0.26 23.00 -22.24
C GLU A 132 -0.29 23.87 -21.10
N LEU A 133 -0.75 23.27 -20.00
CA LEU A 133 -1.51 23.96 -18.95
C LEU A 133 -0.70 24.35 -17.71
N ARG A 134 0.54 23.88 -17.55
CA ARG A 134 1.40 24.20 -16.38
C ARG A 134 1.81 25.67 -16.27
N GLY A 135 1.57 26.46 -17.32
CA GLY A 135 1.93 27.88 -17.40
C GLY A 135 3.35 28.12 -17.89
N ALA A 136 3.57 29.32 -18.45
CA ALA A 136 4.85 29.71 -19.03
C ALA A 136 5.97 29.87 -17.98
N ASP A 137 5.60 30.20 -16.73
CA ASP A 137 6.53 30.41 -15.62
C ASP A 137 6.93 29.09 -14.92
N TRP A 138 6.46 27.94 -15.42
CA TRP A 138 6.79 26.67 -14.83
C TRP A 138 8.29 26.37 -15.00
N ALA A 139 8.93 26.00 -13.89
CA ALA A 139 10.31 25.55 -13.87
C ALA A 139 10.45 24.30 -12.97
N PRO A 140 11.32 23.35 -13.32
CA PRO A 140 11.60 22.20 -12.48
C PRO A 140 12.11 22.63 -11.10
N ASP A 141 11.52 22.10 -10.03
CA ASP A 141 11.96 22.35 -8.66
C ASP A 141 12.92 21.24 -8.20
N ALA A 142 14.21 21.57 -8.10
CA ALA A 142 15.24 20.65 -7.61
C ALA A 142 14.94 20.12 -6.19
N ARG A 143 14.27 20.92 -5.34
CA ARG A 143 13.85 20.45 -4.01
C ARG A 143 12.76 19.40 -4.12
N ALA A 144 11.81 19.59 -5.03
CA ALA A 144 10.74 18.62 -5.26
C ALA A 144 11.33 17.28 -5.71
N ALA A 145 12.29 17.28 -6.65
CA ALA A 145 12.99 16.06 -7.07
C ALA A 145 13.62 15.30 -5.88
N VAL A 146 14.35 16.00 -5.00
CA VAL A 146 14.94 15.41 -3.80
C VAL A 146 13.89 14.85 -2.84
N LEU A 147 12.75 15.54 -2.67
CA LEU A 147 11.66 15.08 -1.81
C LEU A 147 10.99 13.81 -2.37
N ILE A 148 10.78 13.76 -3.69
CA ILE A 148 10.25 12.60 -4.41
C ILE A 148 11.15 11.40 -4.20
N ASP A 149 12.46 11.55 -4.42
CA ASP A 149 13.43 10.46 -4.28
C ASP A 149 13.51 9.97 -2.83
N ARG A 150 13.55 10.88 -1.86
CA ARG A 150 13.53 10.51 -0.43
C ARG A 150 12.27 9.73 -0.06
N ARG A 151 11.11 10.13 -0.59
CA ARG A 151 9.83 9.45 -0.32
C ARG A 151 9.80 8.07 -0.94
N ASN A 152 10.27 7.93 -2.18
CA ASN A 152 10.37 6.64 -2.86
C ASN A 152 11.34 5.70 -2.14
N ALA A 153 12.51 6.21 -1.71
CA ALA A 153 13.47 5.45 -0.92
C ALA A 153 12.86 4.99 0.42
N ARG A 154 12.15 5.87 1.12
CA ARG A 154 11.45 5.52 2.37
C ARG A 154 10.37 4.47 2.15
N GLN A 155 9.53 4.62 1.12
CA GLN A 155 8.48 3.65 0.82
C GLN A 155 9.07 2.28 0.47
N ALA A 156 10.12 2.23 -0.35
CA ALA A 156 10.79 0.99 -0.69
C ALA A 156 11.48 0.33 0.52
N ALA A 157 12.06 1.13 1.41
CA ALA A 157 12.62 0.66 2.68
C ALA A 157 11.55 0.05 3.60
N LEU A 158 10.39 0.69 3.73
CA LEU A 158 9.27 0.16 4.50
C LEU A 158 8.74 -1.15 3.90
N MET A 159 8.56 -1.21 2.58
CA MET A 159 8.13 -2.43 1.88
C MET A 159 9.11 -3.59 2.09
N MET A 160 10.43 -3.32 1.99
CA MET A 160 11.46 -4.31 2.31
C MET A 160 11.39 -4.76 3.78
N GLY A 161 11.20 -3.82 4.71
CA GLY A 161 11.03 -4.14 6.13
C GLY A 161 9.85 -5.08 6.36
N PHE A 162 8.69 -4.78 5.76
CA PHE A 162 7.52 -5.65 5.84
C PHE A 162 7.75 -7.02 5.22
N ALA A 163 8.37 -7.07 4.03
CA ALA A 163 8.70 -8.33 3.37
C ALA A 163 9.63 -9.20 4.23
N ALA A 164 10.63 -8.58 4.89
CA ALA A 164 11.54 -9.28 5.78
C ALA A 164 10.83 -9.83 7.03
N VAL A 165 9.89 -9.08 7.62
CA VAL A 165 9.06 -9.58 8.73
C VAL A 165 8.20 -10.75 8.28
N MET A 166 7.56 -10.67 7.12
CA MET A 166 6.75 -11.77 6.59
C MET A 166 7.60 -13.02 6.35
N LEU A 167 8.81 -12.87 5.82
CA LEU A 167 9.74 -13.99 5.64
C LEU A 167 10.22 -14.55 6.98
N ALA A 168 10.47 -13.69 7.97
CA ALA A 168 10.90 -14.07 9.30
C ALA A 168 9.76 -14.66 10.16
N PHE A 169 8.50 -14.54 9.73
CA PHE A 169 7.36 -15.05 10.48
C PHE A 169 7.47 -16.55 10.76
N ILE A 170 7.89 -17.35 9.76
CA ILE A 170 8.05 -18.80 9.91
C ILE A 170 9.11 -19.15 10.95
N PRO A 171 10.39 -18.70 10.85
CA PRO A 171 11.39 -19.04 11.85
C PRO A 171 11.05 -18.48 13.24
N LEU A 172 10.44 -17.29 13.34
CA LEU A 172 9.97 -16.77 14.63
C LEU A 172 8.87 -17.65 15.23
N THR A 173 7.94 -18.17 14.41
CA THR A 173 6.90 -19.10 14.87
C THR A 173 7.50 -20.42 15.35
N VAL A 174 8.49 -20.96 14.63
CA VAL A 174 9.21 -22.18 15.06
C VAL A 174 9.92 -21.94 16.39
N LEU A 175 10.63 -20.82 16.52
CA LEU A 175 11.34 -20.43 17.74
C LEU A 175 10.38 -20.29 18.94
N MET A 176 9.21 -19.71 18.70
CA MET A 176 8.13 -19.56 19.68
C MET A 176 7.53 -20.89 20.14
N LEU A 177 7.45 -21.88 19.25
CA LEU A 177 6.89 -23.20 19.57
C LEU A 177 7.92 -24.15 20.21
N LEU A 178 9.21 -23.83 20.12
CA LEU A 178 10.30 -24.67 20.62
C LEU A 178 10.14 -25.09 22.10
N PRO A 179 9.73 -24.20 23.05
CA PRO A 179 9.52 -24.58 24.45
C PRO A 179 8.47 -25.67 24.67
N LEU A 180 7.59 -25.94 23.70
CA LEU A 180 6.60 -27.02 23.80
C LEU A 180 7.21 -28.41 23.55
N PHE A 181 8.41 -28.47 22.95
CA PHE A 181 9.04 -29.72 22.52
C PHE A 181 10.33 -30.04 23.27
N VAL A 182 10.96 -29.04 23.88
CA VAL A 182 12.27 -29.14 24.51
C VAL A 182 12.24 -28.42 25.84
N ASP A 183 12.59 -29.13 26.92
CA ASP A 183 12.79 -28.52 28.23
C ASP A 183 14.00 -27.58 28.15
N MET A 184 13.77 -26.29 28.42
CA MET A 184 14.78 -25.25 28.33
C MET A 184 14.99 -24.55 29.68
N PRO A 185 16.15 -23.91 29.90
CA PRO A 185 16.35 -23.09 31.10
C PRO A 185 15.32 -21.95 31.18
N GLU A 186 14.85 -21.60 32.38
CA GLU A 186 13.79 -20.59 32.60
C GLU A 186 14.04 -19.23 31.92
N TRP A 187 15.31 -18.80 31.87
CA TRP A 187 15.67 -17.54 31.20
C TRP A 187 15.41 -17.61 29.69
N LEU A 188 15.65 -18.77 29.06
CA LEU A 188 15.45 -18.97 27.63
C LEU A 188 13.96 -19.08 27.29
N GLU A 189 13.16 -19.74 28.14
CA GLU A 189 11.70 -19.76 28.01
C GLU A 189 11.10 -18.34 28.08
N SER A 190 11.62 -17.49 28.96
CA SER A 190 11.19 -16.09 29.06
C SER A 190 11.50 -15.29 27.79
N PHE A 191 12.65 -15.54 27.16
CA PHE A 191 13.03 -14.93 25.88
C PHE A 191 12.21 -15.47 24.70
N LEU A 192 11.85 -16.75 24.73
CA LEU A 192 11.12 -17.45 23.67
C LEU A 192 9.59 -17.37 23.82
N ASN A 193 9.12 -16.69 24.88
CA ASN A 193 7.70 -16.42 25.06
C ASN A 193 7.11 -15.76 23.78
N PRO A 194 5.94 -16.22 23.29
CA PRO A 194 5.24 -15.64 22.15
C PRO A 194 5.18 -14.11 22.15
N PHE A 195 4.94 -13.49 23.31
CA PHE A 195 4.86 -12.04 23.44
C PHE A 195 6.22 -11.36 23.23
N THR A 196 7.31 -11.96 23.71
CA THR A 196 8.67 -11.43 23.52
C THR A 196 9.13 -11.60 22.07
N VAL A 197 8.95 -12.79 21.52
CA VAL A 197 9.37 -13.12 20.14
C VAL A 197 8.61 -12.26 19.13
N MET A 198 7.29 -12.15 19.26
CA MET A 198 6.48 -11.36 18.33
C MET A 198 6.54 -9.86 18.64
N GLY A 199 6.58 -9.49 19.91
CA GLY A 199 6.60 -8.09 20.35
C GLY A 199 7.93 -7.38 20.12
N VAL A 200 9.06 -8.08 20.22
CA VAL A 200 10.39 -7.49 20.05
C VAL A 200 11.03 -7.94 18.74
N GLY A 201 10.96 -9.24 18.42
CA GLY A 201 11.63 -9.82 17.25
C GLY A 201 11.13 -9.23 15.93
N ALA A 202 9.82 -9.21 15.69
CA ALA A 202 9.27 -8.70 14.43
C ALA A 202 9.56 -7.19 14.22
N PRO A 203 9.34 -6.28 15.20
CA PRO A 203 9.71 -4.88 15.04
C PRO A 203 11.22 -4.64 14.85
N LEU A 204 12.07 -5.44 15.50
CA LEU A 204 13.52 -5.33 15.36
C LEU A 204 13.99 -5.72 13.96
N ILE A 205 13.49 -6.84 13.42
CA ILE A 205 13.77 -7.25 12.04
C ILE A 205 13.27 -6.19 11.06
N PHE A 206 12.05 -5.69 11.24
CA PHE A 206 11.50 -4.60 10.43
C PHE A 206 12.43 -3.38 10.41
N ALA A 207 12.81 -2.88 11.60
CA ALA A 207 13.60 -1.67 11.74
C ALA A 207 14.99 -1.84 11.13
N LEU A 208 15.67 -2.95 11.40
CA LEU A 208 16.99 -3.23 10.86
C LEU A 208 16.97 -3.30 9.33
N THR A 209 16.04 -4.06 8.75
CA THR A 209 15.94 -4.20 7.29
C THR A 209 15.49 -2.89 6.63
N ALA A 210 14.55 -2.16 7.21
CA ALA A 210 14.12 -0.86 6.70
C ALA A 210 15.27 0.16 6.73
N ILE A 211 16.02 0.24 7.82
CA ILE A 211 17.17 1.16 7.94
C ILE A 211 18.28 0.77 6.96
N ALA A 212 18.62 -0.51 6.86
CA ALA A 212 19.65 -0.99 5.94
C ALA A 212 19.27 -0.72 4.48
N SER A 213 18.02 -1.01 4.09
CA SER A 213 17.48 -0.74 2.76
C SER A 213 17.42 0.75 2.46
N TYR A 214 17.07 1.58 3.44
CA TYR A 214 17.07 3.04 3.27
C TYR A 214 18.49 3.59 3.05
N ARG A 215 19.48 3.08 3.80
CA ARG A 215 20.88 3.51 3.68
C ARG A 215 21.50 3.12 2.34
N SER A 216 21.23 1.91 1.84
CA SER A 216 21.78 1.46 0.56
C SER A 216 21.21 2.20 -0.65
N ARG A 217 20.01 2.78 -0.52
CA ARG A 217 19.32 3.53 -1.60
C ARG A 217 19.60 5.03 -1.57
N ARG A 218 20.31 5.52 -0.57
CA ARG A 218 20.66 6.95 -0.51
C ARG A 218 21.80 7.19 -1.50
N PRO A 219 21.65 8.09 -2.49
CA PRO A 219 22.75 8.44 -3.37
C PRO A 219 23.93 8.92 -2.50
N SER A 220 25.09 8.31 -2.67
CA SER A 220 26.36 8.82 -2.15
C SER A 220 26.64 10.14 -2.87
N GLY A 221 26.16 11.23 -2.27
CA GLY A 221 26.49 12.59 -2.69
C GLY A 221 27.93 12.94 -2.35
#